data_AF-A0A925I9X7-F1
#
_entry.id   AF-A0A925I9X7-F1
#
_cell.length_a   1.000
_cell.length_b   1.000
_cell.length_c   1.000
_cell.angle_alpha   90.00
_cell.angle_beta   90.00
_cell.angle_gamma   90.00
#
_symmetry.space_group_name_H-M   'P 1'
#
loop_
_entity.id
_entity.type
_entity.pdbx_description
1 polymer ?
#
loop_
_entity_poly.entity_id
_entity_poly.type
_entity_poly.pdbx_seq_one_letter_code
_entity_poly.pdbx_strand_id
1 'polypeptide(L)'
;MKTAIFSSVFFLFVFSLFSQSKKEIKKYKIKSTSVQVTENGKTLSDGKKVYYSDGEVSEETTNNDDGTLKKRTTFKYNEKGDVTEEVEYDAKNALTEKKVTTYNLLGEKEFEMVYDSKNSLVKKHQYIYDKKGLKTERKTFDGAGKQISSRKFIYEFK
;
A
#
# COMPACT_ATOMS: atom_id res chain seq x y z
N MET A 1 48.79 -11.86 -7.88
CA MET A 1 47.51 -12.59 -7.98
C MET A 1 46.61 -12.12 -6.85
N LYS A 2 45.58 -11.34 -7.15
CA LYS A 2 44.50 -10.99 -6.21
C LYS A 2 43.24 -11.64 -6.78
N THR A 3 42.76 -12.68 -6.11
CA THR A 3 41.49 -13.34 -6.45
C THR A 3 40.35 -12.46 -5.94
N ALA A 4 39.73 -11.71 -6.85
CA ALA A 4 38.47 -11.03 -6.59
C ALA A 4 37.36 -12.08 -6.64
N ILE A 5 36.79 -12.42 -5.49
CA ILE A 5 35.57 -13.22 -5.40
C ILE A 5 34.43 -12.30 -5.83
N PHE A 6 33.99 -12.45 -7.08
CA PHE A 6 32.70 -11.94 -7.53
C PHE A 6 31.62 -12.76 -6.81
N SER A 7 31.20 -12.28 -5.63
CA SER A 7 29.96 -12.74 -5.04
C SER A 7 28.84 -12.15 -5.88
N SER A 8 28.44 -12.91 -6.91
CA SER A 8 27.22 -12.71 -7.65
C SER A 8 26.08 -12.94 -6.66
N VAL A 9 25.68 -11.88 -5.94
CA VAL A 9 24.43 -11.85 -5.21
C VAL A 9 23.36 -11.83 -6.28
N PHE A 10 22.92 -13.03 -6.63
CA PHE A 10 21.81 -13.29 -7.50
C PHE A 10 20.59 -12.62 -6.88
N PHE A 11 20.26 -11.45 -7.39
CA PHE A 11 19.05 -10.71 -7.04
C PHE A 11 17.88 -11.54 -7.55
N LEU A 12 17.44 -12.52 -6.75
CA LEU A 12 16.17 -13.19 -6.94
C LEU A 12 15.11 -12.12 -6.72
N PHE A 13 14.73 -11.50 -7.83
CA PHE A 13 13.37 -11.05 -8.09
C PHE A 13 12.45 -12.23 -7.73
N VAL A 14 12.10 -12.35 -6.45
CA VAL A 14 10.97 -13.18 -6.04
C VAL A 14 9.77 -12.45 -6.59
N PHE A 15 9.36 -12.88 -7.79
CA PHE A 15 8.03 -12.66 -8.29
C PHE A 15 7.08 -12.88 -7.12
N SER A 16 6.35 -11.83 -6.75
CA SER A 16 5.19 -11.89 -5.87
C SER A 16 4.19 -12.88 -6.47
N LEU A 17 4.37 -14.16 -6.20
CA LEU A 17 3.56 -15.25 -6.72
C LEU A 17 2.24 -15.26 -5.94
N PHE A 18 1.24 -14.65 -6.58
CA PHE A 18 -0.19 -14.85 -6.39
C PHE A 18 -0.70 -14.79 -4.93
N SER A 19 -0.89 -13.56 -4.45
CA SER A 19 -2.02 -13.33 -3.55
C SER A 19 -3.28 -13.90 -4.23
N GLN A 20 -4.03 -14.74 -3.53
CA GLN A 20 -5.30 -15.31 -3.99
C GLN A 20 -6.18 -14.22 -4.60
N SER A 21 -6.79 -14.49 -5.75
CA SER A 21 -7.61 -13.49 -6.43
C SER A 21 -8.86 -13.17 -5.60
N LYS A 22 -9.37 -11.94 -5.70
CA LYS A 22 -10.65 -11.54 -5.06
C LYS A 22 -11.77 -12.54 -5.37
N LYS A 23 -11.79 -13.11 -6.59
CA LYS A 23 -12.75 -14.13 -7.02
C LYS A 23 -12.65 -15.42 -6.21
N GLU A 24 -11.44 -15.90 -5.94
CA GLU A 24 -11.20 -17.11 -5.12
C GLU A 24 -11.55 -16.88 -3.66
N ILE A 25 -11.16 -15.72 -3.11
CA ILE A 25 -11.51 -15.34 -1.73
C ILE A 25 -13.02 -15.43 -1.52
N LYS A 26 -13.81 -14.86 -2.44
CA LYS A 26 -15.28 -14.94 -2.40
C LYS A 26 -15.80 -16.36 -2.57
N LYS A 27 -15.32 -17.08 -3.60
CA LYS A 27 -15.80 -18.42 -3.95
C LYS A 27 -15.65 -19.39 -2.79
N TYR A 28 -14.50 -19.35 -2.12
CA TYR A 28 -14.15 -20.26 -1.03
C TYR A 28 -14.40 -19.65 0.36
N LYS A 29 -14.97 -18.44 0.44
CA LYS A 29 -15.26 -17.71 1.68
C LYS A 29 -14.03 -17.62 2.60
N ILE A 30 -12.86 -17.38 2.00
CA ILE A 30 -11.59 -17.31 2.71
C ILE A 30 -11.60 -16.06 3.59
N LYS A 31 -11.49 -16.25 4.91
CA LYS A 31 -11.44 -15.13 5.87
C LYS A 31 -10.07 -14.49 5.96
N SER A 32 -9.01 -15.28 5.84
CA SER A 32 -7.63 -14.79 5.92
C SER A 32 -6.65 -15.74 5.23
N THR A 33 -5.51 -15.19 4.81
CA THR A 33 -4.33 -15.94 4.37
C THR A 33 -3.15 -15.56 5.27
N SER A 34 -2.25 -16.51 5.54
CA SER A 34 -1.00 -16.27 6.23
C SER A 34 0.14 -16.88 5.42
N VAL A 35 1.26 -16.18 5.35
CA VAL A 35 2.48 -16.65 4.67
C VAL A 35 3.51 -17.03 5.72
N GLN A 36 4.11 -18.20 5.56
CA GLN A 36 5.22 -18.67 6.38
C GLN A 36 6.39 -19.00 5.48
N VAL A 37 7.59 -18.62 5.89
CA VAL A 37 8.85 -18.89 5.20
C VAL A 37 9.65 -19.87 6.05
N THR A 38 10.12 -20.96 5.44
CA THR A 38 11.02 -21.90 6.11
C THR A 38 12.39 -21.83 5.46
N GLU A 39 13.39 -21.40 6.22
CA GLU A 39 14.79 -21.38 5.81
C GLU A 39 15.64 -22.11 6.85
N ASN A 40 16.51 -23.01 6.39
CA ASN A 40 17.42 -23.80 7.24
C ASN A 40 16.71 -24.53 8.41
N GLY A 41 15.49 -25.03 8.17
CA GLY A 41 14.68 -25.72 9.18
C GLY A 41 13.98 -24.82 10.19
N LYS A 42 14.11 -23.50 10.07
CA LYS A 42 13.38 -22.51 10.88
C LYS A 42 12.20 -21.96 10.09
N THR A 43 10.98 -22.12 10.61
CA THR A 43 9.76 -21.55 10.03
C THR A 43 9.39 -20.24 10.73
N LEU A 44 9.18 -19.18 9.96
CA LEU A 44 8.81 -17.85 10.44
C LEU A 44 7.57 -17.36 9.71
N SER A 45 6.72 -16.59 10.42
CA SER A 45 5.58 -15.93 9.80
C SER A 45 6.04 -14.69 9.05
N ASP A 46 5.69 -14.56 7.78
CA ASP A 46 6.05 -13.43 6.92
C ASP A 46 4.95 -12.35 6.90
N GLY A 47 3.69 -12.77 6.92
CA GLY A 47 2.57 -11.84 6.99
C GLY A 47 1.21 -12.51 7.01
N LYS A 48 0.17 -11.68 7.11
CA LYS A 48 -1.23 -12.10 7.12
C LYS A 48 -2.10 -11.09 6.39
N LYS A 49 -3.13 -11.57 5.68
CA LYS A 49 -4.23 -10.74 5.15
C LYS A 49 -5.55 -11.23 5.68
N VAL A 50 -6.44 -10.31 6.04
CA VAL A 50 -7.83 -10.58 6.43
C VAL A 50 -8.75 -9.92 5.43
N TYR A 51 -9.80 -10.60 5.00
CA TYR A 51 -10.67 -10.16 3.92
C TYR A 51 -12.08 -9.85 4.39
N TYR A 52 -12.68 -8.83 3.78
CA TYR A 52 -14.12 -8.63 3.81
C TYR A 52 -14.83 -9.74 3.00
N SER A 53 -16.14 -9.87 3.18
CA SER A 53 -16.94 -10.89 2.48
C SER A 53 -16.98 -10.71 0.96
N ASP A 54 -16.76 -9.49 0.48
CA ASP A 54 -16.66 -9.19 -0.94
C ASP A 54 -15.27 -9.49 -1.52
N GLY A 55 -14.32 -9.93 -0.68
CA GLY A 55 -12.97 -10.33 -1.03
C GLY A 55 -11.93 -9.21 -1.02
N GLU A 56 -12.31 -7.97 -0.67
CA GLU A 56 -11.34 -6.90 -0.44
C GLU A 56 -10.53 -7.14 0.84
N VAL A 57 -9.29 -6.64 0.89
CA VAL A 57 -8.42 -6.80 2.06
C VAL A 57 -8.85 -5.81 3.14
N SER A 58 -9.42 -6.32 4.24
CA SER A 58 -9.75 -5.48 5.40
C SER A 58 -8.53 -5.08 6.24
N GLU A 59 -7.54 -5.98 6.33
CA GLU A 59 -6.35 -5.81 7.15
C GLU A 59 -5.18 -6.58 6.53
N GLU A 60 -3.99 -6.00 6.60
CA GLU A 60 -2.72 -6.63 6.27
C GLU A 60 -1.74 -6.49 7.44
N THR A 61 -0.99 -7.54 7.69
CA THR A 61 0.06 -7.60 8.69
C THR A 61 1.36 -7.98 7.99
N THR A 62 2.43 -7.22 8.21
CA THR A 62 3.78 -7.57 7.75
C THR A 62 4.68 -7.78 8.95
N ASN A 63 5.55 -8.77 8.85
CA ASN A 63 6.50 -9.11 9.89
C ASN A 63 7.92 -8.72 9.48
N ASN A 64 8.83 -8.70 10.45
CA ASN A 64 10.26 -8.63 10.20
C ASN A 64 10.79 -10.03 9.85
N ASP A 65 12.03 -10.08 9.35
CA ASP A 65 12.71 -11.33 8.97
C ASP A 65 12.91 -12.31 10.13
N ASP A 66 12.74 -11.85 11.38
CA ASP A 66 12.76 -12.69 12.59
C ASP A 66 11.38 -13.25 12.98
N GLY A 67 10.32 -12.91 12.21
CA GLY A 67 8.94 -13.30 12.42
C GLY A 67 8.14 -12.40 13.35
N THR A 68 8.75 -11.34 13.92
CA THR A 68 8.04 -10.39 14.80
C THR A 68 7.16 -9.45 14.00
N LEU A 69 6.05 -8.99 14.59
CA LEU A 69 5.18 -7.99 13.97
C LEU A 69 5.97 -6.72 13.66
N LYS A 70 5.96 -6.29 12.40
CA LYS A 70 6.52 -5.00 11.97
C LYS A 70 5.45 -3.93 11.92
N LYS A 71 4.33 -4.26 11.26
CA LYS A 71 3.31 -3.28 10.89
C LYS A 71 1.96 -3.96 10.67
N ARG A 72 0.90 -3.24 11.00
CA ARG A 72 -0.47 -3.60 10.65
C ARG A 72 -1.11 -2.46 9.88
N THR A 73 -1.82 -2.76 8.80
CA THR A 73 -2.54 -1.77 8.01
C THR A 73 -4.00 -2.21 7.82
N THR A 74 -4.95 -1.32 8.06
CA THR A 74 -6.38 -1.57 7.82
C THR A 74 -6.89 -0.72 6.66
N PHE A 75 -7.85 -1.24 5.90
CA PHE A 75 -8.36 -0.58 4.70
C PHE A 75 -9.89 -0.45 4.70
N LYS A 76 -10.37 0.63 4.11
CA LYS A 76 -11.77 0.81 3.71
C LYS A 76 -11.85 1.15 2.23
N TYR A 77 -12.97 0.79 1.62
CA TYR A 77 -13.19 0.89 0.20
C TYR A 77 -14.50 1.62 -0.10
N ASN A 78 -14.59 2.26 -1.27
CA ASN A 78 -15.87 2.67 -1.84
C ASN A 78 -16.57 1.48 -2.52
N GLU A 79 -17.77 1.70 -3.05
CA GLU A 79 -18.56 0.66 -3.76
C GLU A 79 -17.89 0.13 -5.03
N LYS A 80 -16.97 0.91 -5.62
CA LYS A 80 -16.19 0.51 -6.81
C LYS A 80 -14.97 -0.34 -6.46
N GLY A 81 -14.66 -0.49 -5.17
CA GLY A 81 -13.46 -1.21 -4.69
C GLY A 81 -12.20 -0.35 -4.62
N ASP A 82 -12.31 0.97 -4.70
CA ASP A 82 -11.17 1.87 -4.51
C ASP A 82 -10.96 2.18 -3.02
N VAL A 83 -9.70 2.18 -2.56
CA VAL A 83 -9.35 2.46 -1.16
C VAL A 83 -9.69 3.91 -0.80
N THR A 84 -10.60 4.11 0.15
CA THR A 84 -10.97 5.43 0.67
C THR A 84 -10.26 5.77 1.98
N GLU A 85 -9.81 4.77 2.73
CA GLU A 85 -9.05 4.94 3.97
C GLU A 85 -8.00 3.82 4.09
N GLU A 86 -6.79 4.22 4.47
CA GLU A 86 -5.69 3.33 4.85
C GLU A 86 -5.18 3.81 6.22
N VAL A 87 -5.10 2.91 7.20
CA VAL A 87 -4.61 3.25 8.55
C VAL A 87 -3.51 2.29 8.93
N GLU A 88 -2.34 2.84 9.25
CA GLU A 88 -1.15 2.10 9.62
C GLU A 88 -0.91 2.16 11.13
N TYR A 89 -0.49 1.02 11.68
CA TYR A 89 -0.15 0.84 13.07
C TYR A 89 1.23 0.18 13.20
N ASP A 90 1.95 0.54 14.25
CA ASP A 90 3.20 -0.10 14.62
C ASP A 90 2.97 -1.49 15.28
N ALA A 91 4.07 -2.14 15.67
CA ALA A 91 4.05 -3.43 16.35
C ALA A 91 3.33 -3.44 17.71
N LYS A 92 3.10 -2.27 18.31
CA LYS A 92 2.36 -2.09 19.57
C LYS A 92 0.90 -1.68 19.32
N ASN A 93 0.44 -1.75 18.07
CA ASN A 93 -0.86 -1.28 17.62
C ASN A 93 -1.10 0.22 17.82
N ALA A 94 -0.05 1.04 17.94
CA ALA A 94 -0.18 2.49 17.96
C ALA A 94 -0.29 3.04 16.53
N LEU A 95 -1.19 3.99 16.30
CA LEU A 95 -1.36 4.66 15.01
C LEU A 95 -0.04 5.33 14.59
N THR A 96 0.41 5.06 13.36
CA THR A 96 1.60 5.71 12.78
C THR A 96 1.23 6.71 11.70
N GLU A 97 0.30 6.33 10.82
CA GLU A 97 -0.17 7.14 9.71
C GLU A 97 -1.61 6.79 9.36
N LYS A 98 -2.39 7.78 8.93
CA LYS A 98 -3.68 7.56 8.29
C LYS A 98 -3.71 8.29 6.95
N LYS A 99 -4.16 7.63 5.89
CA LYS A 99 -4.46 8.23 4.59
C LYS A 99 -5.96 8.17 4.32
N VAL A 100 -6.53 9.28 3.84
CA VAL A 100 -7.92 9.36 3.37
C VAL A 100 -7.90 9.82 1.92
N THR A 101 -8.54 9.05 1.06
CA THR A 101 -8.53 9.27 -0.40
C THR A 101 -9.95 9.55 -0.89
N THR A 102 -10.09 10.57 -1.73
CA THR A 102 -11.31 10.85 -2.47
C THR A 102 -11.08 10.69 -3.96
N TYR A 103 -12.16 10.41 -4.68
CA TYR A 103 -12.13 10.12 -6.11
C TYR A 103 -13.14 11.01 -6.82
N ASN A 104 -12.81 11.44 -8.03
CA ASN A 104 -13.71 12.20 -8.89
C ASN A 104 -14.78 11.26 -9.52
N LEU A 105 -15.69 11.85 -10.30
CA LEU A 105 -16.78 11.09 -10.96
C LEU A 105 -16.28 10.02 -11.94
N LEU A 106 -15.06 10.19 -12.47
CA LEU A 106 -14.42 9.24 -13.38
C LEU A 106 -13.72 8.09 -12.62
N GLY A 107 -13.70 8.11 -11.29
CA GLY A 107 -13.00 7.12 -10.46
C GLY A 107 -11.50 7.38 -10.34
N GLU A 108 -11.03 8.57 -10.71
CA GLU A 108 -9.63 8.94 -10.56
C GLU A 108 -9.43 9.58 -9.19
N LYS A 109 -8.29 9.30 -8.55
CA LYS A 109 -7.93 9.89 -7.26
C LYS A 109 -7.93 11.41 -7.39
N GLU A 110 -8.74 12.11 -6.62
CA GLU A 110 -8.82 13.58 -6.64
C GLU A 110 -7.96 14.18 -5.54
N PHE A 111 -8.12 13.67 -4.31
CA PHE A 111 -7.34 14.07 -3.14
C PHE A 111 -6.83 12.87 -2.35
N GLU A 112 -5.68 13.06 -1.70
CA GLU A 112 -5.18 12.17 -0.65
C GLU A 112 -4.70 13.03 0.52
N MET A 113 -5.28 12.80 1.69
CA MET A 113 -4.95 13.50 2.93
C MET A 113 -4.17 12.54 3.83
N VAL A 114 -3.02 12.97 4.32
CA VAL A 114 -2.15 12.19 5.20
C VAL A 114 -2.16 12.81 6.59
N TYR A 115 -2.45 11.98 7.58
CA TYR A 115 -2.53 12.33 8.99
C TYR A 115 -1.45 11.58 9.76
N ASP A 116 -0.87 12.23 10.77
CA ASP A 116 0.14 11.64 11.66
C ASP A 116 -0.48 10.74 12.75
N SER A 117 0.37 10.25 13.65
CA SER A 117 -0.01 9.42 14.81
C SER A 117 -0.94 10.12 15.81
N LYS A 118 -1.03 11.46 15.77
CA LYS A 118 -1.95 12.27 16.57
C LYS A 118 -3.20 12.64 15.78
N ASN A 119 -3.40 12.01 14.63
CA ASN A 119 -4.50 12.27 13.71
C ASN A 119 -4.54 13.74 13.24
N SER A 120 -3.39 14.42 13.20
CA SER A 120 -3.25 15.78 12.67
C SER A 120 -2.92 15.72 11.18
N LEU A 121 -3.61 16.51 10.36
CA LEU A 121 -3.33 16.60 8.93
C LEU A 121 -1.93 17.17 8.73
N VAL A 122 -1.05 16.41 8.08
CA VAL A 122 0.34 16.83 7.81
C VAL A 122 0.57 17.12 6.33
N LYS A 123 -0.24 16.53 5.45
CA LYS A 123 -0.08 16.67 4.01
C LYS A 123 -1.39 16.47 3.28
N LYS A 124 -1.60 17.23 2.22
CA LYS A 124 -2.66 17.00 1.23
C LYS A 124 -2.06 16.93 -0.15
N HIS A 125 -2.43 15.91 -0.92
CA HIS A 125 -2.17 15.80 -2.34
C HIS A 125 -3.44 16.11 -3.12
N GLN A 126 -3.32 16.90 -4.18
CA GLN A 126 -4.35 17.09 -5.19
C GLN A 126 -3.80 16.59 -6.52
N TYR A 127 -4.60 15.81 -7.23
CA TYR A 127 -4.23 15.22 -8.51
C TYR A 127 -5.09 15.84 -9.61
N ILE A 128 -4.44 16.23 -10.70
CA ILE A 128 -5.07 16.90 -11.84
C ILE A 128 -4.82 16.04 -13.07
N TYR A 129 -5.86 15.92 -13.89
CA TYR A 129 -5.90 15.05 -15.05
C TYR A 129 -6.28 15.86 -16.29
N ASP A 130 -5.83 15.41 -17.45
CA ASP A 130 -6.32 15.94 -18.73
C ASP A 130 -7.65 15.28 -19.13
N LYS A 131 -8.18 15.68 -20.30
CA LYS A 131 -9.45 15.15 -20.83
C LYS A 131 -9.39 13.66 -21.21
N LYS A 132 -8.19 13.05 -21.28
CA LYS A 132 -8.00 11.62 -21.57
C LYS A 132 -7.86 10.80 -20.28
N GLY A 133 -7.91 11.44 -19.11
CA GLY A 133 -7.68 10.81 -17.81
C GLY A 133 -6.20 10.56 -17.50
N LEU A 134 -5.28 11.23 -18.21
CA LEU A 134 -3.86 11.16 -17.90
C LEU A 134 -3.55 12.18 -16.81
N LYS A 135 -2.92 11.72 -15.72
CA LYS A 135 -2.50 12.59 -14.62
C LYS A 135 -1.44 13.58 -15.11
N THR A 136 -1.75 14.86 -15.13
CA THR A 136 -0.84 15.93 -15.61
C THR A 136 -0.14 16.66 -14.48
N GLU A 137 -0.70 16.68 -13.27
CA GLU A 137 -0.09 17.36 -12.13
C GLU A 137 -0.45 16.72 -10.80
N ARG A 138 0.49 16.72 -9.86
CA ARG A 138 0.23 16.49 -8.43
C ARG A 138 0.72 17.69 -7.64
N LYS A 139 -0.21 18.42 -7.02
CA LYS A 139 0.09 19.47 -6.05
C LYS A 139 0.16 18.88 -4.66
N THR A 140 1.10 19.36 -3.86
CA THR A 140 1.25 18.98 -2.44
C THR A 140 1.13 20.23 -1.59
N PHE A 141 0.29 20.12 -0.57
CA PHE A 141 0.06 21.13 0.45
C PHE A 141 0.51 20.58 1.80
N ASP A 142 0.97 21.47 2.68
CA ASP A 142 1.16 21.13 4.08
C ASP A 142 -0.19 21.03 4.83
N GLY A 143 -0.12 20.69 6.12
CA GLY A 143 -1.30 20.58 6.99
C GLY A 143 -2.12 21.87 7.14
N ALA A 144 -1.51 23.04 6.91
CA ALA A 144 -2.17 24.34 6.95
C ALA A 144 -2.80 24.73 5.60
N GLY A 145 -2.63 23.91 4.55
CA GLY A 145 -3.16 24.17 3.23
C GLY A 145 -2.27 25.04 2.34
N LYS A 146 -1.04 25.36 2.76
CA LYS A 146 -0.09 26.07 1.90
C LYS A 146 0.51 25.09 0.90
N GLN A 147 0.50 25.44 -0.39
CA GLN A 147 1.14 24.63 -1.42
C GLN A 147 2.66 24.65 -1.22
N ILE A 148 3.25 23.48 -1.00
CA ILE A 148 4.70 23.32 -0.76
C ILE A 148 5.44 22.75 -1.98
N SER A 149 4.75 22.06 -2.88
CA SER A 149 5.34 21.62 -4.15
C SER A 149 4.28 21.31 -5.20
N SER A 150 4.71 21.30 -6.46
CA SER A 150 3.96 20.70 -7.56
C SER A 150 4.88 19.81 -8.39
N ARG A 151 4.36 18.68 -8.87
CA ARG A 151 5.03 17.78 -9.81
C ARG A 151 4.15 17.65 -11.05
N LYS A 152 4.67 18.06 -12.21
CA LYS A 152 4.00 17.92 -13.51
C LYS A 152 4.47 16.67 -14.24
N PHE A 153 3.56 16.07 -14.99
CA PHE A 153 3.79 14.92 -15.84
C PHE A 153 3.45 15.34 -17.27
N ILE A 154 4.42 15.20 -18.18
CA ILE A 154 4.31 15.61 -19.58
C ILE A 154 4.40 14.34 -20.41
N TYR A 155 3.47 14.18 -21.34
CA TYR A 155 3.37 13.01 -22.20
C TYR A 155 3.65 13.41 -23.65
N GLU A 156 4.52 12.64 -24.28
CA GLU A 156 4.75 12.70 -25.72
C GLU A 156 4.10 11.46 -26.35
N PHE A 157 3.32 11.68 -27.40
CA PHE A 157 2.62 10.62 -28.10
C PHE A 157 3.31 10.34 -29.43
N LYS A 158 3.26 9.08 -29.86
CA LYS A 158 3.76 8.65 -31.17
C LYS A 158 2.90 9.18 -32.31
#